data_AF-A0A5S4V1N0-F1
#
_entry.id   AF-A0A5S4V1N0-F1
#
_cell.length_a   1.000
_cell.length_b   1.000
_cell.length_c   1.000
_cell.angle_alpha   90.00
_cell.angle_beta   90.00
_cell.angle_gamma   90.00
#
_symmetry.space_group_name_H-M   'P 1'
#
loop_
_entity.id
_entity.type
_entity.pdbx_description
1 polymer ?
#
loop_
_entity_poly.entity_id
_entity_poly.type
_entity_poly.pdbx_seq_one_letter_code
_entity_poly.pdbx_strand_id
1 'polypeptide(L)'
;MSQPSIPIALPGRRRNDTGVSEAELAEVHRRTSEEGLCVLGLRFSEDLISPGARFEALKERLKDGFRVIELDSSCGNSDRFRRRAHSVLTAEVREEPRNGATRARDEVAAFLHERLDAGR
;
A
#
# COMPACT_ATOMS: atom_id res chain seq x y z
N MET A 1 -4.35 4.72 0.47
CA MET A 1 -5.51 3.80 0.37
C MET A 1 -5.51 2.87 1.58
N SER A 2 -6.52 2.91 2.45
CA SER A 2 -6.57 2.08 3.68
C SER A 2 -7.56 0.92 3.62
N GLN A 3 -8.23 0.70 2.48
CA GLN A 3 -9.05 -0.49 2.20
C GLN A 3 -8.42 -1.37 1.11
N PRO A 4 -7.23 -1.96 1.35
CA PRO A 4 -6.53 -2.76 0.37
C PRO A 4 -7.19 -4.13 0.11
N SER A 5 -8.30 -4.44 0.78
CA SER A 5 -9.06 -5.69 0.67
C SER A 5 -10.25 -5.64 -0.29
N ILE A 6 -10.70 -4.44 -0.69
CA ILE A 6 -11.84 -4.25 -1.59
C ILE A 6 -11.36 -3.72 -2.95
N PRO A 7 -11.89 -4.25 -4.07
CA PRO A 7 -12.76 -5.42 -4.16
C PRO A 7 -12.04 -6.70 -3.74
N ILE A 8 -12.73 -7.64 -3.08
CA ILE A 8 -12.12 -8.90 -2.66
C ILE A 8 -11.65 -9.65 -3.91
N ALA A 9 -10.35 -9.92 -3.98
CA ALA A 9 -9.74 -10.62 -5.10
C ALA A 9 -10.08 -12.12 -5.03
N LEU A 10 -11.15 -12.53 -5.71
CA LEU A 10 -11.52 -13.93 -5.84
C LEU A 10 -10.59 -14.65 -6.86
N PRO A 11 -10.27 -15.94 -6.66
CA PRO A 11 -9.52 -16.71 -7.64
C PRO A 11 -10.19 -16.64 -9.02
N GLY A 12 -9.43 -16.26 -10.06
CA GLY A 12 -9.90 -16.21 -11.44
C GLY A 12 -10.56 -14.89 -11.91
N ARG A 13 -10.71 -13.87 -11.05
CA ARG A 13 -11.23 -12.56 -11.50
C ARG A 13 -10.67 -11.37 -10.71
N ARG A 14 -10.48 -10.24 -11.39
CA ARG A 14 -10.29 -8.88 -10.81
C ARG A 14 -9.09 -8.71 -9.85
N ARG A 15 -8.00 -9.47 -10.02
CA ARG A 15 -6.78 -9.28 -9.21
C ARG A 15 -6.05 -7.96 -9.47
N ASN A 16 -6.23 -7.38 -10.65
CA ASN A 16 -5.72 -6.07 -11.06
C ASN A 16 -6.76 -4.95 -10.95
N ASP A 17 -7.94 -5.23 -10.38
CA ASP A 17 -8.98 -4.25 -10.18
C ASP A 17 -8.54 -3.26 -9.11
N THR A 18 -8.48 -1.98 -9.47
CA THR A 18 -7.99 -0.87 -8.65
C THR A 18 -9.00 -0.46 -7.58
N GLY A 19 -10.26 -0.90 -7.68
CA GLY A 19 -11.33 -0.57 -6.74
C GLY A 19 -11.89 0.84 -6.89
N VAL A 20 -11.54 1.54 -7.97
CA VAL A 20 -12.03 2.88 -8.33
C VAL A 20 -12.42 2.90 -9.81
N SER A 21 -13.36 3.77 -10.18
CA SER A 21 -13.73 3.98 -11.57
C SER A 21 -12.58 4.62 -12.37
N GLU A 22 -12.62 4.49 -13.69
CA GLU A 22 -11.64 5.13 -14.57
C GLU A 22 -11.66 6.66 -14.46
N ALA A 23 -12.83 7.27 -14.21
CA ALA A 23 -12.96 8.70 -14.01
C ALA A 23 -12.28 9.17 -12.70
N GLU A 24 -12.48 8.43 -11.60
CA GLU A 24 -11.80 8.70 -10.33
C GLU A 24 -10.29 8.51 -10.49
N LEU A 25 -9.85 7.46 -11.18
CA LEU A 25 -8.45 7.19 -11.38
C LEU A 25 -7.75 8.25 -12.26
N ALA A 26 -8.44 8.74 -13.29
CA ALA A 26 -7.96 9.85 -14.11
C ALA A 26 -7.80 11.14 -13.29
N GLU A 27 -8.74 11.43 -12.40
CA GLU A 27 -8.64 12.59 -11.51
C GLU A 27 -7.50 12.43 -10.50
N VAL A 28 -7.33 11.24 -9.91
CA VAL A 28 -6.18 10.97 -9.03
C VAL A 28 -4.87 11.12 -9.80
N HIS A 29 -4.77 10.59 -11.02
CA HIS A 29 -3.59 10.75 -11.87
C HIS A 29 -3.27 12.23 -12.09
N ARG A 30 -4.26 13.02 -12.52
CA ARG A 30 -4.13 14.46 -12.76
C ARG A 30 -3.59 15.18 -11.51
N ARG A 31 -4.18 14.94 -10.34
CA ARG A 31 -3.73 15.55 -9.08
C ARG A 31 -2.34 15.11 -8.68
N THR A 32 -1.98 13.85 -8.94
CA THR A 32 -0.61 13.37 -8.66
C THR A 32 0.43 13.96 -9.60
N SER A 33 0.07 14.27 -10.85
CA SER A 33 0.98 14.89 -11.82
C SER A 33 1.07 16.41 -11.70
N GLU A 34 0.00 17.09 -11.26
CA GLU A 34 -0.11 18.55 -11.33
C GLU A 34 -0.09 19.23 -9.96
N GLU A 35 -0.64 18.59 -8.92
CA GLU A 35 -0.89 19.22 -7.61
C GLU A 35 0.05 18.70 -6.52
N GLY A 36 1.04 17.87 -6.89
CA GLY A 36 1.96 17.26 -5.92
C GLY A 36 1.29 16.25 -4.98
N LEU A 37 0.07 15.78 -5.31
CA LEU A 37 -0.55 14.68 -4.58
C LEU A 37 0.32 13.44 -4.72
N CYS A 38 0.44 12.64 -3.66
CA CYS A 38 1.05 11.32 -3.78
C CYS A 38 0.22 10.30 -3.01
N VAL A 39 -0.03 9.18 -3.68
CA VAL A 39 -0.80 8.06 -3.17
C VAL A 39 0.16 7.06 -2.56
N LEU A 40 -0.06 6.74 -1.28
CA LEU A 40 0.68 5.70 -0.58
C LEU A 40 -0.14 4.40 -0.54
N GLY A 41 0.45 3.33 -1.04
CA GLY A 41 -0.03 1.95 -0.96
C GLY A 41 0.81 1.14 0.03
N LEU A 42 0.17 0.24 0.78
CA LEU A 42 0.84 -0.65 1.72
C LEU A 42 0.35 -2.08 1.54
N ARG A 43 1.27 -3.05 1.52
CA ARG A 43 0.91 -4.48 1.45
C ARG A 43 1.99 -5.40 2.01
N PHE A 44 1.60 -6.65 2.23
CA PHE A 44 2.55 -7.77 2.32
C PHE A 44 2.68 -8.47 0.96
N SER A 45 3.87 -8.98 0.65
CA SER A 45 4.18 -9.61 -0.65
C SER A 45 3.26 -10.80 -0.98
N GLU A 46 2.93 -11.63 0.02
CA GLU A 46 2.11 -12.84 -0.11
C GLU A 46 0.62 -12.64 0.27
N ASP A 47 0.20 -11.39 0.46
CA ASP A 47 -1.19 -11.08 0.81
C ASP A 47 -2.15 -11.44 -0.33
N LEU A 48 -3.01 -12.44 -0.09
CA LEU A 48 -4.02 -12.89 -1.05
C LEU A 48 -5.24 -11.97 -1.13
N ILE A 49 -5.51 -11.23 -0.06
CA ILE A 49 -6.63 -10.28 0.04
C ILE A 49 -6.23 -8.94 -0.62
N SER A 50 -4.93 -8.63 -0.60
CA SER A 50 -4.33 -7.49 -1.28
C SER A 50 -3.30 -7.90 -2.35
N PRO A 51 -3.77 -8.35 -3.53
CA PRO A 51 -2.90 -8.92 -4.54
C PRO A 51 -1.94 -7.88 -5.13
N GLY A 52 -0.67 -8.26 -5.34
CA GLY A 52 0.33 -7.40 -5.98
C GLY A 52 -0.08 -6.91 -7.36
N ALA A 53 -0.83 -7.70 -8.12
CA ALA A 53 -1.37 -7.28 -9.42
C ALA A 53 -2.24 -6.00 -9.36
N ARG A 54 -2.89 -5.70 -8.24
CA ARG A 54 -3.61 -4.43 -8.04
C ARG A 54 -2.63 -3.27 -7.92
N PHE A 55 -1.54 -3.47 -7.22
CA PHE A 55 -0.51 -2.45 -7.01
C PHE A 55 0.26 -2.17 -8.30
N GLU A 56 0.58 -3.21 -9.08
CA GLU A 56 1.14 -3.03 -10.42
C GLU A 56 0.18 -2.25 -11.32
N ALA A 57 -1.11 -2.61 -11.33
CA ALA A 57 -2.11 -1.87 -12.11
C ALA A 57 -2.28 -0.41 -11.67
N LEU A 58 -2.20 -0.12 -10.37
CA LEU A 58 -2.19 1.26 -9.84
C LEU A 58 -0.90 1.99 -10.24
N LYS A 59 0.25 1.33 -10.18
CA LYS A 59 1.56 1.89 -10.54
C LYS A 59 1.65 2.23 -12.02
N GLU A 60 1.10 1.39 -12.90
CA GLU A 60 1.02 1.65 -14.34
C GLU A 60 0.22 2.93 -14.65
N ARG A 61 -0.88 3.17 -13.93
CA ARG A 61 -1.74 4.34 -14.14
C ARG A 61 -1.25 5.61 -13.43
N LEU A 62 -0.77 5.49 -12.20
CA LEU A 62 -0.39 6.64 -11.36
C LEU A 62 1.09 7.00 -11.46
N LYS A 63 1.92 6.12 -12.02
CA LYS A 63 3.37 6.33 -12.23
C LYS A 63 4.06 6.77 -10.93
N ASP A 64 4.87 7.83 -11.01
CA ASP A 64 5.62 8.40 -9.88
C ASP A 64 4.71 8.97 -8.78
N GLY A 65 3.42 9.19 -9.10
CA GLY A 65 2.37 9.57 -8.16
C GLY A 65 1.98 8.48 -7.15
N PHE A 66 2.45 7.24 -7.34
CA PHE A 66 2.12 6.10 -6.47
C PHE A 66 3.37 5.48 -5.85
N ARG A 67 3.47 5.59 -4.52
CA ARG A 67 4.52 4.96 -3.72
C ARG A 67 3.97 3.75 -2.99
N VAL A 68 4.74 2.67 -2.97
CA VAL A 68 4.34 1.41 -2.34
C VAL A 68 5.33 1.04 -1.25
N ILE A 69 4.81 0.80 -0.05
CA ILE A 69 5.54 0.13 1.04
C ILE A 69 5.12 -1.33 1.02
N GLU A 70 6.01 -2.19 0.56
CA GLU A 70 5.80 -3.64 0.53
C GLU A 70 6.67 -4.33 1.57
N LEU A 71 6.05 -5.14 2.43
CA LEU A 71 6.74 -5.96 3.42
C LEU A 71 6.80 -7.41 2.94
N ASP A 72 7.99 -8.01 3.00
CA ASP A 72 8.15 -9.40 2.59
C ASP A 72 7.53 -10.36 3.61
N SER A 73 6.50 -11.10 3.21
CA SER A 73 5.90 -12.19 3.99
C SER A 73 6.15 -13.57 3.38
N SER A 74 7.14 -13.69 2.49
CA SER A 74 7.57 -14.96 1.91
C SER A 74 8.06 -15.95 2.98
N CYS A 75 8.15 -17.23 2.63
CA CYS A 75 8.64 -18.25 3.54
C CYS A 75 10.09 -17.95 3.95
N GLY A 76 10.35 -17.80 5.24
CA GLY A 76 11.70 -17.52 5.75
C GLY A 76 12.08 -16.03 5.76
N ASN A 77 11.14 -15.10 5.53
CA ASN A 77 11.39 -13.66 5.63
C ASN A 77 12.02 -13.27 6.98
N SER A 78 12.88 -12.24 6.95
CA SER A 78 13.72 -11.81 8.08
C SER A 78 12.92 -11.33 9.29
N ASP A 79 11.76 -10.70 9.07
CA ASP A 79 10.89 -10.15 10.11
C ASP A 79 9.92 -11.21 10.70
N ARG A 80 9.95 -12.45 10.21
CA ARG A 80 9.11 -13.58 10.63
C ARG A 80 7.61 -13.28 10.53
N PHE A 81 7.19 -12.58 9.49
CA PHE A 81 5.77 -12.40 9.17
C PHE A 81 5.16 -13.72 8.73
N ARG A 82 3.88 -13.92 9.06
CA ARG A 82 3.12 -15.07 8.53
C ARG A 82 2.87 -14.82 7.05
N ARG A 83 2.87 -15.88 6.23
CA ARG A 83 2.50 -15.78 4.80
C ARG A 83 1.14 -15.12 4.54
N ARG A 84 0.22 -15.23 5.51
CA ARG A 84 -1.13 -14.64 5.46
C ARG A 84 -1.23 -13.30 6.21
N ALA A 85 -0.11 -12.62 6.45
CA ALA A 85 -0.11 -11.28 7.02
C ALA A 85 -0.86 -10.31 6.12
N HIS A 86 -1.57 -9.36 6.73
CA HIS A 86 -2.46 -8.42 6.02
C HIS A 86 -2.38 -7.00 6.59
N SER A 87 -2.31 -6.86 7.92
CA SER A 87 -2.40 -5.57 8.59
C SER A 87 -1.02 -4.94 8.81
N VAL A 88 -0.51 -4.24 7.80
CA VAL A 88 0.85 -3.66 7.77
C VAL A 88 1.14 -2.75 8.97
N LEU A 89 0.15 -1.95 9.40
CA LEU A 89 0.34 -0.90 10.41
C LEU A 89 -0.16 -1.27 11.81
N THR A 90 -0.69 -2.48 12.00
CA THR A 90 -1.30 -2.88 13.28
C THR A 90 -0.87 -4.29 13.70
N ALA A 91 -1.52 -5.34 13.18
CA ALA A 91 -1.42 -6.69 13.73
C ALA A 91 0.00 -7.28 13.71
N GLU A 92 0.84 -6.85 12.78
CA GLU A 92 2.20 -7.38 12.61
C GLU A 92 3.27 -6.48 13.24
N VAL A 93 2.89 -5.35 13.85
CA VAL A 93 3.82 -4.40 14.47
C VAL A 93 4.41 -4.97 15.75
N ARG A 94 5.73 -4.87 15.91
CA ARG A 94 6.46 -5.31 17.12
C ARG A 94 7.46 -4.23 17.50
N GLU A 95 7.42 -3.76 18.75
CA GLU A 95 8.35 -2.72 19.23
C GLU A 95 9.70 -3.31 19.67
N GLU A 96 9.71 -4.53 20.20
CA GLU A 96 10.93 -5.16 20.71
C GLU A 96 11.01 -6.66 20.32
N PRO A 97 12.00 -7.06 19.50
CA PRO A 97 12.79 -6.19 18.63
C PRO A 97 11.90 -5.52 17.57
N ARG A 98 12.24 -4.28 17.17
CA ARG A 98 11.54 -3.57 16.08
C ARG A 98 11.64 -4.36 14.77
N ASN A 99 10.51 -4.51 14.07
CA ASN A 99 10.44 -5.21 12.78
C ASN A 99 10.03 -4.28 11.63
N GLY A 100 9.89 -4.83 10.42
CA GLY A 100 9.50 -4.09 9.21
C GLY A 100 8.17 -3.36 9.31
N ALA A 101 7.19 -3.90 10.04
CA ALA A 101 5.90 -3.28 10.23
C ALA A 101 6.00 -2.01 11.09
N THR A 102 6.83 -2.04 12.12
CA THR A 102 7.14 -0.84 12.92
C THR A 102 7.83 0.23 12.08
N ARG A 103 8.82 -0.16 11.25
CA ARG A 103 9.48 0.77 10.31
C ARG A 103 8.50 1.36 9.29
N ALA A 104 7.61 0.55 8.73
CA ALA A 104 6.57 1.01 7.81
C ALA A 104 5.62 2.01 8.48
N ARG A 105 5.26 1.79 9.76
CA ARG A 105 4.43 2.73 10.53
C ARG A 105 5.14 4.07 10.76
N ASP A 106 6.42 4.03 11.09
CA ASP A 106 7.23 5.25 11.25
C ASP A 106 7.32 6.03 9.92
N GLU A 107 7.54 5.32 8.80
CA GLU A 107 7.59 5.90 7.47
C GLU A 107 6.27 6.56 7.04
N VAL A 108 5.13 5.94 7.35
CA VAL A 108 3.80 6.52 7.10
C VAL A 108 3.56 7.76 7.95
N ALA A 109 3.91 7.71 9.23
CA ALA A 109 3.76 8.86 10.12
C ALA A 109 4.61 10.04 9.62
N ALA A 110 5.87 9.80 9.24
CA ALA A 110 6.75 10.80 8.67
C ALA A 110 6.18 11.40 7.37
N PHE A 111 5.67 10.56 6.46
CA PHE A 111 5.00 11.01 5.24
C PHE A 111 3.79 11.91 5.52
N LEU A 112 2.95 11.54 6.50
CA LEU A 112 1.79 12.36 6.86
C LEU A 112 2.20 13.70 7.45
N HIS A 113 3.24 13.75 8.30
CA HIS A 113 3.79 15.00 8.81
C HIS A 113 4.32 15.90 7.69
N GLU A 114 5.10 15.36 6.75
CA GLU A 114 5.59 16.10 5.58
C GLU A 114 4.46 16.80 4.82
N ARG A 115 3.29 16.15 4.67
CA ARG A 115 2.18 16.67 3.86
C ARG A 115 1.17 17.52 4.62
N LEU A 116 1.02 17.31 5.92
CA LEU A 116 0.03 18.02 6.73
C LEU A 116 0.63 19.22 7.46
N ASP A 117 1.92 19.18 7.79
CA ASP A 117 2.57 20.28 8.50
C ASP A 117 3.15 21.34 7.54
N ALA A 118 3.47 20.98 6.29
CA ALA A 118 3.93 21.94 5.28
C ALA A 118 2.85 22.97 4.86
N GLY A 119 1.58 22.74 5.20
CA GLY A 119 0.47 23.66 4.97
C GLY A 119 0.10 24.54 6.18
N ARG A 120 0.86 24.47 7.29
CA ARG A 120 0.71 25.35 8.45
C ARG A 120 1.79 26.42 8.45
#